data_AF-A0A7C3ZGX0-F1
#
_entry.id   AF-A0A7C3ZGX0-F1
#
_cell.length_a   1.000
_cell.length_b   1.000
_cell.length_c   1.000
_cell.angle_alpha   90.00
_cell.angle_beta   90.00
_cell.angle_gamma   90.00
#
_symmetry.space_group_name_H-M   'P 1'
#
loop_
_entity.id
_entity.type
_entity.pdbx_description
1 polymer ?
#
loop_
_entity_poly.entity_id
_entity_poly.type
_entity_poly.pdbx_seq_one_letter_code
_entity_poly.pdbx_strand_id
1 'polypeptide(L)'
;MKKNCSKGFDHSQFIEPDAFYWPGYFWLWNDCLSKDVLSSQLEDMSSHKAKSVWPLPIPGDFRPTFMVTSMKPAYLSGEYLKLYRYMVEEASRLGMKVWLYDEGGWPSGMVCGRLVRKNPSLARQSLERKEIKLRKGEKVIVP
;
A
#
# COMPACT_ATOMS: atom_id res chain seq x y z
N MET A 1 -38.43 23.80 2.81
CA MET A 1 -37.19 23.15 3.33
C MET A 1 -37.58 21.85 4.03
N LYS A 2 -37.23 20.69 3.47
CA LYS A 2 -37.46 19.40 4.15
C LYS A 2 -36.44 19.28 5.29
N LYS A 3 -36.92 19.15 6.53
CA LYS A 3 -36.08 18.81 7.69
C LYS A 3 -35.45 17.44 7.42
N ASN A 4 -34.14 17.41 7.15
CA ASN A 4 -33.38 16.18 7.22
C ASN A 4 -33.31 15.76 8.69
N CYS A 5 -34.30 14.96 9.12
CA CYS A 5 -34.21 14.24 10.37
C CYS A 5 -33.00 13.31 10.25
N SER A 6 -31.97 13.53 11.07
CA SER A 6 -30.83 12.60 11.15
C SER A 6 -31.39 11.21 11.43
N LYS A 7 -31.08 10.23 10.57
CA LYS A 7 -31.43 8.83 10.83
C LYS A 7 -30.92 8.49 12.22
N GLY A 8 -31.83 8.07 13.11
CA GLY A 8 -31.46 7.57 14.44
C GLY A 8 -30.52 6.36 14.32
N PHE A 9 -29.95 5.93 15.45
CA PHE A 9 -29.12 4.73 15.50
C PHE A 9 -29.89 3.51 14.97
N ASP A 10 -29.32 2.83 13.97
CA ASP A 10 -29.86 1.60 13.43
C ASP A 10 -29.15 0.40 14.06
N HIS A 11 -29.86 -0.30 14.95
CA HIS A 11 -29.34 -1.47 15.65
C HIS A 11 -28.91 -2.60 14.71
N SER A 12 -29.52 -2.72 13.52
CA SER A 12 -29.12 -3.75 12.55
C SER A 12 -27.70 -3.52 12.02
N GLN A 13 -27.30 -2.26 11.82
CA GLN A 13 -25.94 -1.89 11.39
C GLN A 13 -24.88 -2.09 12.47
N PHE A 14 -25.29 -2.27 13.73
CA PHE A 14 -24.37 -2.62 14.81
C PHE A 14 -24.10 -4.13 14.86
N ILE A 15 -25.12 -4.95 14.62
CA ILE A 15 -24.97 -6.41 14.55
C ILE A 15 -24.23 -6.81 13.27
N GLU A 16 -24.58 -6.20 12.14
CA GLU A 16 -24.01 -6.45 10.83
C GLU A 16 -23.45 -5.14 10.23
N PRO A 17 -22.27 -4.70 10.68
CA PRO A 17 -21.68 -3.45 10.19
C PRO A 17 -21.20 -3.58 8.74
N ASP A 18 -21.31 -2.48 7.99
CA ASP A 18 -20.71 -2.37 6.66
C ASP A 18 -19.23 -2.77 6.71
N ALA A 19 -18.77 -3.44 5.66
CA ALA A 19 -17.39 -3.91 5.52
C ALA A 19 -16.33 -2.82 5.76
N PHE A 20 -16.66 -1.53 5.57
CA PHE A 20 -15.81 -0.39 5.90
C PHE A 20 -15.39 -0.32 7.38
N TYR A 21 -16.25 -0.81 8.29
CA TYR A 21 -15.99 -0.80 9.73
C TYR A 21 -15.26 -2.06 10.22
N TRP A 22 -14.98 -3.01 9.35
CA TRP A 22 -14.20 -4.20 9.69
C TRP A 22 -12.69 -3.90 9.68
N PRO A 23 -11.87 -4.67 10.42
CA PRO A 23 -10.41 -4.54 10.34
C PRO A 23 -9.91 -4.68 8.91
N GLY A 24 -9.03 -3.76 8.49
CA GLY A 24 -8.35 -3.83 7.20
C GLY A 24 -7.08 -4.66 7.29
N TYR A 25 -7.04 -5.79 6.59
CA TYR A 25 -5.88 -6.69 6.63
C TYR A 25 -4.90 -6.40 5.50
N PHE A 26 -3.61 -6.26 5.83
CA PHE A 26 -2.57 -6.26 4.81
C PHE A 26 -2.48 -7.62 4.14
N TRP A 27 -2.70 -7.62 2.84
CA TRP A 27 -2.62 -8.80 1.99
C TRP A 27 -1.41 -8.65 1.08
N LEU A 28 -0.34 -9.35 1.43
CA LEU A 28 0.93 -9.27 0.71
C LEU A 28 0.82 -10.00 -0.63
N TRP A 29 1.15 -9.29 -1.70
CA TRP A 29 1.32 -9.85 -3.03
C TRP A 29 2.80 -10.02 -3.29
N ASN A 30 3.31 -11.21 -3.00
CA ASN A 30 4.73 -11.56 -3.10
C ASN A 30 5.00 -12.76 -4.01
N ASP A 31 3.98 -13.23 -4.73
CA ASP A 31 4.07 -14.32 -5.71
C ASP A 31 3.27 -13.99 -6.98
N CYS A 32 3.22 -14.92 -7.92
CA CYS A 32 2.54 -14.79 -9.19
C CYS A 32 1.03 -14.56 -9.00
N LEU A 33 0.57 -13.37 -9.39
CA LEU A 33 -0.81 -12.96 -9.37
C LEU A 33 -1.52 -13.52 -10.60
N SER A 34 -2.66 -14.17 -10.37
CA SER A 34 -3.60 -14.59 -11.40
C SER A 34 -5.03 -14.32 -10.91
N LYS A 35 -5.99 -14.29 -11.84
CA LYS A 35 -7.40 -14.13 -11.48
C LYS A 35 -7.85 -15.20 -10.49
N ASP A 36 -7.52 -16.47 -10.76
CA ASP A 36 -7.93 -17.60 -9.93
C ASP A 36 -7.36 -17.52 -8.52
N VAL A 37 -6.09 -17.12 -8.37
CA VAL A 37 -5.45 -16.94 -7.05
C VAL A 37 -6.11 -15.80 -6.29
N LEU A 38 -6.33 -14.67 -6.95
CA LEU A 38 -6.96 -13.49 -6.33
C LEU A 38 -8.38 -13.81 -5.86
N SER A 39 -9.17 -14.48 -6.68
CA SER A 39 -10.54 -14.88 -6.33
C SER A 39 -10.56 -15.89 -5.21
N SER A 40 -9.75 -16.94 -5.29
CA SER A 40 -9.69 -17.96 -4.24
C SER A 40 -9.33 -17.36 -2.88
N GLN A 41 -8.35 -16.45 -2.85
CA GLN A 41 -7.93 -15.79 -1.60
C GLN A 41 -9.00 -14.82 -1.07
N LEU A 42 -9.69 -14.07 -1.94
CA LEU A 42 -10.80 -13.21 -1.52
C LEU A 42 -12.00 -14.01 -1.02
N GLU A 43 -12.34 -15.12 -1.66
CA GLU A 43 -13.41 -16.01 -1.22
C GLU A 43 -13.09 -16.62 0.15
N ASP A 44 -11.85 -17.09 0.34
CA ASP A 44 -11.38 -17.61 1.62
C ASP A 44 -11.46 -16.53 2.72
N MET A 45 -10.92 -15.34 2.48
CA MET A 45 -11.01 -14.21 3.40
C MET A 45 -12.47 -13.84 3.73
N SER A 46 -13.32 -13.76 2.71
CA SER A 46 -14.74 -13.42 2.87
C SER A 46 -15.49 -14.46 3.72
N SER A 47 -15.18 -15.75 3.52
CA SER A 47 -15.78 -16.87 4.27
C SER A 47 -15.38 -16.83 5.75
N HIS A 48 -14.18 -16.35 6.05
CA HIS A 48 -13.66 -16.12 7.41
C HIS A 48 -13.99 -14.72 7.96
N LYS A 49 -14.90 -13.99 7.31
CA LYS A 49 -15.36 -12.65 7.72
C LYS A 49 -14.25 -11.58 7.73
N ALA A 50 -13.14 -11.78 7.03
CA ALA A 50 -12.21 -10.71 6.72
C ALA A 50 -12.81 -9.87 5.59
N LYS A 51 -13.61 -8.86 5.94
CA LYS A 51 -14.40 -8.07 4.97
C LYS A 51 -13.69 -6.84 4.41
N SER A 52 -12.48 -6.52 4.87
CA SER A 52 -11.72 -5.38 4.38
C SER A 52 -10.24 -5.74 4.18
N VAL A 53 -9.68 -5.41 3.02
CA VAL A 53 -8.30 -5.77 2.64
C VAL A 53 -7.50 -4.58 2.13
N TRP A 54 -6.18 -4.64 2.34
CA TRP A 54 -5.17 -3.70 1.89
C TRP A 54 -4.15 -4.47 1.04
N PRO A 55 -4.34 -4.54 -0.29
CA PRO A 55 -3.42 -5.23 -1.18
C PRO A 55 -2.06 -4.53 -1.17
N LEU A 56 -1.04 -5.20 -0.68
CA LEU A 56 0.33 -4.69 -0.53
C LEU A 56 1.25 -5.39 -1.54
N PRO A 57 1.54 -4.78 -2.69
CA PRO A 57 2.46 -5.35 -3.66
C PRO A 57 3.89 -5.34 -3.13
N ILE A 58 4.55 -6.49 -3.22
CA ILE A 58 5.96 -6.70 -2.88
C ILE A 58 6.67 -7.03 -4.20
N PRO A 59 7.01 -6.03 -5.04
CA PRO A 59 7.71 -6.30 -6.30
C PRO A 59 9.17 -6.71 -6.09
N GLY A 60 9.77 -7.35 -7.09
CA GLY A 60 11.19 -7.74 -7.05
C GLY A 60 12.17 -6.58 -6.79
N ASP A 61 11.82 -5.36 -7.21
CA ASP A 61 12.63 -4.15 -6.95
C ASP A 61 12.58 -3.70 -5.48
N PHE A 62 11.63 -4.21 -4.70
CA PHE A 62 11.48 -3.88 -3.30
C PHE A 62 12.45 -4.72 -2.45
N ARG A 63 13.54 -4.10 -2.01
CA ARG A 63 14.58 -4.72 -1.14
C ARG A 63 15.04 -6.10 -1.66
N PRO A 64 15.55 -6.19 -2.91
CA PRO A 64 15.84 -7.45 -3.60
C PRO A 64 16.81 -8.37 -2.86
N THR A 65 17.64 -7.84 -1.95
CA THR A 65 18.61 -8.61 -1.17
C THR A 65 18.06 -9.21 0.12
N PHE A 66 17.01 -8.63 0.69
CA PHE A 66 16.48 -9.01 2.01
C PHE A 66 15.01 -9.46 1.95
N MET A 67 14.30 -9.14 0.88
CA MET A 67 12.90 -9.49 0.66
C MET A 67 12.72 -10.02 -0.76
N VAL A 68 13.33 -11.17 -1.03
CA VAL A 68 13.20 -11.85 -2.32
C VAL A 68 11.74 -12.26 -2.53
N THR A 69 11.23 -11.98 -3.72
CA THR A 69 9.83 -12.19 -4.08
C THR A 69 9.74 -12.65 -5.53
N SER A 70 8.73 -13.47 -5.82
CA SER A 70 8.41 -13.95 -7.15
C SER A 70 7.25 -13.18 -7.78
N MET A 71 6.90 -12.00 -7.25
CA MET A 71 5.72 -11.25 -7.69
C MET A 71 5.76 -10.98 -9.19
N LYS A 72 4.72 -11.46 -9.86
CA LYS A 72 4.44 -11.21 -11.28
C LYS A 72 2.94 -10.93 -11.41
N PRO A 73 2.50 -10.11 -12.38
CA PRO A 73 3.30 -9.32 -13.32
C PRO A 73 4.01 -8.13 -12.63
N ALA A 74 4.90 -7.47 -13.37
CA ALA A 74 5.70 -6.36 -12.83
C ALA A 74 4.81 -5.23 -12.26
N TYR A 75 5.21 -4.67 -11.12
CA TYR A 75 4.48 -3.58 -10.46
C TYR A 75 4.29 -2.38 -11.38
N LEU A 76 3.04 -1.89 -11.44
CA LEU A 76 2.52 -0.84 -12.33
C LEU A 76 2.54 -1.16 -13.83
N SER A 77 2.79 -2.41 -14.23
CA SER A 77 2.57 -2.83 -15.61
C SER A 77 1.08 -2.85 -15.99
N GLY A 78 0.77 -2.84 -17.28
CA GLY A 78 -0.62 -2.96 -17.76
C GLY A 78 -1.32 -4.22 -17.26
N GLU A 79 -0.63 -5.36 -17.22
CA GLU A 79 -1.17 -6.62 -16.68
C GLU A 79 -1.41 -6.54 -15.17
N TYR A 80 -0.52 -5.90 -14.42
CA TYR A 80 -0.71 -5.65 -12.98
C TYR A 80 -1.98 -4.83 -12.74
N LEU A 81 -2.18 -3.75 -13.49
CA LEU A 81 -3.35 -2.89 -13.34
C LEU A 81 -4.65 -3.60 -13.75
N LYS A 82 -4.62 -4.51 -14.74
CA LYS A 82 -5.76 -5.37 -15.09
C LYS A 82 -6.11 -6.33 -13.95
N LEU A 83 -5.12 -6.96 -13.33
CA LEU A 83 -5.34 -7.85 -12.18
C LEU A 83 -5.81 -7.08 -10.95
N TYR A 84 -5.29 -5.88 -10.71
CA TYR A 84 -5.75 -5.01 -9.63
C TYR A 84 -7.22 -4.63 -9.82
N ARG A 85 -7.60 -4.22 -11.03
CA ARG A 85 -9.01 -3.95 -11.38
C ARG A 85 -9.88 -5.18 -11.12
N TYR A 86 -9.47 -6.34 -11.61
CA TYR A 86 -10.19 -7.59 -11.41
C TYR A 86 -10.38 -7.91 -9.93
N MET A 87 -9.33 -7.76 -9.11
CA MET A 87 -9.41 -7.97 -7.66
C MET A 87 -10.41 -7.03 -6.99
N VAL A 88 -10.45 -5.76 -7.39
CA VAL A 88 -11.43 -4.79 -6.84
C VAL A 88 -12.86 -5.18 -7.24
N GLU A 89 -13.07 -5.59 -8.49
CA GLU A 89 -14.38 -6.07 -8.97
C GLU A 89 -14.83 -7.31 -8.20
N GLU A 90 -13.92 -8.25 -7.95
CA GLU A 90 -14.20 -9.49 -7.22
C GLU A 90 -14.47 -9.25 -5.73
N ALA A 91 -13.67 -8.39 -5.08
CA ALA A 91 -13.93 -7.97 -3.71
C ALA A 91 -15.30 -7.29 -3.58
N SER A 92 -15.69 -6.46 -4.56
CA SER A 92 -17.01 -5.85 -4.61
C SER A 92 -18.12 -6.90 -4.76
N ARG A 93 -17.93 -7.94 -5.58
CA ARG A 93 -18.89 -9.06 -5.72
C ARG A 93 -19.12 -9.79 -4.39
N LEU A 94 -18.06 -9.91 -3.58
CA LEU A 94 -18.08 -10.58 -2.27
C LEU A 94 -18.55 -9.68 -1.11
N GLY A 95 -18.94 -8.43 -1.39
CA GLY A 95 -19.35 -7.47 -0.37
C GLY A 95 -18.19 -7.00 0.52
N MET A 96 -16.95 -7.07 0.03
CA MET A 96 -15.75 -6.64 0.74
C MET A 96 -15.37 -5.19 0.38
N LYS A 97 -14.56 -4.55 1.23
CA LYS A 97 -13.89 -3.29 0.93
C LYS A 97 -12.41 -3.51 0.61
N VAL A 98 -11.92 -2.72 -0.34
CA VAL A 98 -10.50 -2.68 -0.71
C VAL A 98 -9.99 -1.28 -0.40
N TRP A 99 -8.88 -1.20 0.33
CA TRP A 99 -8.14 0.02 0.53
C TRP A 99 -6.98 0.07 -0.44
N LEU A 100 -6.88 1.17 -1.18
CA LEU A 100 -5.79 1.38 -2.12
C LEU A 100 -4.48 1.58 -1.36
N TYR A 101 -3.49 0.74 -1.66
CA TYR A 101 -2.10 0.98 -1.30
C TYR A 101 -1.32 1.32 -2.57
N ASP A 102 -0.74 2.52 -2.60
CA ASP A 102 -0.21 3.15 -3.81
C ASP A 102 1.32 3.01 -3.97
N GLU A 103 1.96 2.09 -3.24
CA GLU A 103 3.41 1.86 -3.29
C GLU A 103 3.76 0.37 -3.45
N GLY A 104 4.91 0.08 -4.08
CA GLY A 104 5.53 -1.24 -4.07
C GLY A 104 6.40 -1.44 -2.83
N GLY A 105 5.83 -2.04 -1.79
CA GLY A 105 6.43 -2.18 -0.46
C GLY A 105 6.39 -0.87 0.34
N TRP A 106 7.36 -0.66 1.24
CA TRP A 106 7.39 0.48 2.16
C TRP A 106 8.80 1.05 2.42
N PRO A 107 8.95 2.36 2.69
CA PRO A 107 7.91 3.38 2.86
C PRO A 107 7.31 3.89 1.53
N SER A 108 6.11 4.48 1.59
CA SER A 108 5.43 5.10 0.44
C SER A 108 6.10 6.39 -0.02
N GLY A 109 5.94 6.71 -1.31
CA GLY A 109 6.31 7.98 -1.93
C GLY A 109 7.47 7.91 -2.92
N MET A 110 8.01 6.73 -3.21
CA MET A 110 9.24 6.57 -4.01
C MET A 110 9.03 5.75 -5.29
N VAL A 111 7.92 5.01 -5.40
CA VAL A 111 7.62 4.06 -6.47
C VAL A 111 8.78 3.06 -6.65
N CYS A 112 9.14 2.36 -5.57
CA CYS A 112 10.35 1.54 -5.47
C CYS A 112 11.64 2.27 -5.94
N GLY A 113 11.76 3.55 -5.58
CA GLY A 113 12.87 4.43 -5.94
C GLY A 113 12.87 4.92 -7.40
N ARG A 114 11.86 4.59 -8.22
CA ARG A 114 11.77 5.09 -9.62
C ARG A 114 11.70 6.61 -9.67
N LEU A 115 11.01 7.24 -8.71
CA LEU A 115 10.86 8.69 -8.65
C LEU A 115 12.22 9.38 -8.46
N VAL A 116 13.00 8.92 -7.47
CA VAL A 116 14.32 9.48 -7.16
C VAL A 116 15.34 9.18 -8.26
N ARG A 117 15.28 8.00 -8.90
CA ARG A 117 16.13 7.70 -10.07
C ARG A 117 15.87 8.66 -11.23
N LYS A 118 14.61 9.03 -11.47
CA LYS A 118 14.22 9.97 -12.54
C LYS A 118 14.51 11.42 -12.17
N ASN A 119 14.38 11.77 -10.89
CA ASN A 119 14.67 13.11 -10.40
C ASN A 119 15.42 13.04 -9.06
N PRO A 120 16.77 13.01 -9.10
CA PRO A 120 17.60 12.90 -7.90
C PRO A 120 17.39 14.03 -6.89
N SER A 121 16.90 15.20 -7.31
CA SER A 121 16.59 16.32 -6.40
C SER A 121 15.43 16.02 -5.44
N LEU A 122 14.59 15.03 -5.74
CA LEU A 122 13.49 14.58 -4.88
C LEU A 122 13.91 13.54 -3.84
N ALA A 123 15.20 13.18 -3.79
CA ALA A 123 15.70 12.27 -2.76
C ALA A 123 15.44 12.82 -1.35
N ARG A 124 15.08 11.95 -0.41
CA ARG A 124 15.00 12.30 1.01
C ARG A 124 16.35 12.87 1.46
N GLN A 125 16.33 14.12 1.93
CA GLN A 125 17.50 14.76 2.52
C GLN A 125 17.60 14.44 4.02
N SER A 126 18.82 14.39 4.53
CA SER A 126 19.10 14.29 5.97
C SER A 126 20.03 15.41 6.39
N LEU A 127 19.78 15.97 7.58
CA LEU A 127 20.72 16.87 8.22
C LEU A 127 21.82 16.05 8.88
N GLU A 128 23.05 16.38 8.59
CA GLU A 128 24.23 15.77 9.20
C GLU A 128 24.98 16.80 10.02
N ARG A 129 25.39 16.42 11.23
CA ARG A 129 26.18 17.27 12.11
C ARG A 129 27.65 16.93 11.94
N LYS A 130 28.46 17.92 11.58
CA LYS A 130 29.92 17.82 11.54
C LYS A 130 30.52 18.75 12.59
N GLU A 131 31.27 18.18 13.54
CA GLU A 131 32.09 18.96 14.46
C GLU A 131 33.49 19.14 13.87
N ILE A 132 33.99 20.38 13.84
CA ILE A 132 35.35 20.70 13.40
C ILE A 132 36.06 21.39 14.56
N LYS A 133 37.12 20.75 15.09
CA LYS A 133 37.99 21.36 16.10
C LYS A 133 39.11 22.11 15.39
N LEU A 134 39.23 23.40 15.66
CA LEU A 134 40.23 24.28 15.04
C LEU A 134 41.31 24.66 16.04
N ARG A 135 42.52 24.89 15.54
CA ARG A 135 43.60 25.54 16.29
C ARG A 135 43.49 27.06 16.12
N LYS A 136 44.06 27.81 17.07
CA LYS A 136 44.07 29.29 17.03
C LYS A 136 44.72 29.76 15.72
N GLY A 137 43.98 30.55 14.94
CA GLY A 137 44.43 31.10 13.65
C GLY A 137 44.11 30.21 12.43
N GLU A 138 43.60 29.00 12.64
CA GLU A 138 43.18 28.10 11.57
C GLU A 138 41.84 28.58 10.98
N LYS A 139 41.79 28.74 9.65
CA LYS A 139 40.58 29.13 8.91
C LYS A 139 39.90 27.90 8.34
N VAL A 140 38.58 27.84 8.45
CA VAL A 140 37.76 26.79 7.82
C VAL A 140 36.70 27.42 6.93
N ILE A 141 36.42 26.78 5.79
CA ILE A 141 35.28 27.11 4.95
C ILE A 141 34.21 26.05 5.26
N VAL A 142 33.08 26.49 5.81
CA VAL A 142 31.91 25.64 6.00
C VAL A 142 31.15 25.62 4.67
N PRO A 143 30.90 24.44 4.07
CA PRO A 143 30.14 24.31 2.84
C PRO A 143 28.67 24.70 2.99
#